data_AF-A0A9Q9RWE7-F1
#
_entry.id   AF-A0A9Q9RWE7-F1
#
_cell.length_a   1.000
_cell.length_b   1.000
_cell.length_c   1.000
_cell.angle_alpha   90.00
_cell.angle_beta   90.00
_cell.angle_gamma   90.00
#
_symmetry.space_group_name_H-M   'P 1'
#
loop_
_entity.id
_entity.type
_entity.pdbx_description
1 polymer ?
#
loop_
_entity_poly.entity_id
_entity_poly.type
_entity_poly.pdbx_seq_one_letter_code
_entity_poly.pdbx_strand_id
1 'polypeptide(L)'
;MENPTGTKRNTVVDIASDGDLILIVGPEKTKLRVRSTLLKAASKPFSVMLGPDWKEGHNMHNQHGPSELPLPDDNDTALKIVCSIIHHQNEKVPQTLAASDILAIAVVADKYLCTNALKFASETWLRTFGSEPYNLMLLTTSAYLFRNAQAFSEITRALVLEYDGSYLALSTDEVESIMPWRIFCKLARRTERVRKTGSITDSHIRRWD
;
A
#
# COMPACT_ATOMS: atom_id res chain seq x y z
N MET A 1 34.33 23.48 -15.77
CA MET A 1 33.52 22.31 -16.16
C MET A 1 32.16 22.49 -15.50
N GLU A 2 31.20 22.99 -16.26
CA GLU A 2 29.82 23.17 -15.80
C GLU A 2 29.15 21.79 -15.73
N ASN A 3 28.55 21.48 -14.59
CA ASN A 3 27.81 20.24 -14.37
C ASN A 3 26.34 20.54 -14.69
N PRO A 4 25.69 19.86 -15.66
CA PRO A 4 24.32 20.18 -16.02
C PRO A 4 23.38 19.64 -14.94
N THR A 5 22.90 20.52 -14.07
CA THR A 5 21.71 20.27 -13.26
C THR A 5 20.56 19.96 -14.21
N GLY A 6 20.23 18.68 -14.35
CA GLY A 6 19.05 18.24 -15.06
C GLY A 6 17.82 18.85 -14.41
N THR A 7 17.24 19.85 -15.06
CA THR A 7 15.92 20.38 -14.74
C THR A 7 14.91 19.24 -14.88
N LYS A 8 14.60 18.55 -13.77
CA LYS A 8 13.41 17.70 -13.71
C LYS A 8 12.22 18.61 -14.05
N ARG A 9 11.58 18.34 -15.19
CA ARG A 9 10.40 19.09 -15.61
C ARG A 9 9.35 18.97 -14.51
N ASN A 10 8.83 20.11 -14.04
CA ASN A 10 7.63 20.23 -13.19
C ASN A 10 6.38 19.77 -13.96
N THR A 11 6.39 18.57 -14.53
CA THR A 11 5.25 18.00 -15.25
C THR A 11 4.23 17.49 -14.24
N VAL A 12 3.04 18.10 -14.27
CA VAL A 12 1.87 17.59 -13.55
C VAL A 12 1.42 16.31 -14.24
N VAL A 13 1.26 15.24 -13.48
CA VAL A 13 0.69 13.98 -13.96
C VAL A 13 -0.82 14.06 -13.80
N ASP A 14 -1.53 14.15 -14.92
CA ASP A 14 -2.99 14.18 -14.94
C ASP A 14 -3.57 12.78 -14.73
N ILE A 15 -3.97 12.50 -13.49
CA ILE A 15 -4.86 11.37 -13.18
C ILE A 15 -6.29 11.76 -13.52
N ALA A 16 -6.67 13.03 -13.33
CA ALA A 16 -7.89 13.61 -13.89
C ALA A 16 -7.55 14.95 -14.53
N SER A 17 -7.76 15.06 -15.84
CA SER A 17 -7.45 16.29 -16.61
C SER A 17 -8.32 17.48 -16.18
N ASP A 18 -9.50 17.22 -15.65
CA ASP A 18 -10.42 18.21 -15.08
C ASP A 18 -10.36 18.25 -13.53
N GLY A 19 -9.32 17.66 -12.95
CA GLY A 19 -9.15 17.62 -11.50
C GLY A 19 -9.07 19.01 -10.88
N ASP A 20 -9.64 19.13 -9.68
CA ASP A 20 -9.72 20.33 -8.84
C ASP A 20 -8.64 20.34 -7.74
N LEU A 21 -7.86 19.27 -7.60
CA LEU A 21 -6.81 19.13 -6.60
C LEU A 21 -5.50 18.65 -7.23
N ILE A 22 -4.38 19.21 -6.78
CA ILE A 22 -3.02 18.76 -7.09
C ILE A 22 -2.38 18.27 -5.79
N LEU A 23 -2.08 16.97 -5.71
CA LEU A 23 -1.26 16.42 -4.64
C LEU A 23 0.21 16.66 -4.96
N ILE A 24 0.97 17.20 -4.02
CA ILE A 24 2.43 17.38 -4.13
C ILE A 24 3.09 16.32 -3.25
N VAL A 25 3.54 15.24 -3.87
CA VAL A 25 3.87 13.99 -3.17
C VAL A 25 5.37 13.76 -3.10
N GLY A 26 5.83 13.35 -1.93
CA GLY A 26 7.20 12.92 -1.69
C GLY A 26 8.25 14.05 -1.73
N PRO A 27 9.52 13.71 -1.46
CA PRO A 27 10.62 14.68 -1.44
C PRO A 27 10.88 15.32 -2.81
N GLU A 28 10.59 14.58 -3.89
CA GLU A 28 10.73 15.03 -5.27
C GLU A 28 9.56 15.92 -5.74
N LYS A 29 8.55 16.15 -4.88
CA LYS A 29 7.38 17.01 -5.14
C LYS A 29 6.64 16.63 -6.41
N THR A 30 6.44 15.33 -6.63
CA THR A 30 5.66 14.81 -7.75
C THR A 30 4.24 15.38 -7.70
N LYS A 31 3.82 16.06 -8.77
CA LYS A 31 2.49 16.70 -8.85
C LYS A 31 1.47 15.76 -9.50
N LEU A 32 0.45 15.34 -8.76
CA LEU A 32 -0.64 14.50 -9.24
C LEU A 32 -1.95 15.28 -9.27
N ARG A 33 -2.53 15.49 -10.46
CA ARG A 33 -3.84 16.14 -10.58
C ARG A 33 -4.97 15.14 -10.48
N VAL A 34 -5.90 15.37 -9.55
CA VAL A 34 -6.96 14.43 -9.14
C VAL A 34 -8.27 15.18 -8.89
N ARG A 35 -9.38 14.44 -8.81
CA ARG A 35 -10.68 14.94 -8.34
C ARG A 35 -10.80 14.73 -6.84
N SER A 36 -10.93 15.82 -6.09
CA SER A 36 -11.10 15.83 -4.63
C SER A 36 -12.33 15.04 -4.20
N THR A 37 -13.42 15.09 -4.97
CA THR A 37 -14.68 14.41 -4.67
C THR A 37 -14.53 12.89 -4.61
N LEU A 38 -13.78 12.30 -5.54
CA LEU A 38 -13.51 10.85 -5.55
C LEU A 38 -12.59 10.43 -4.40
N LEU A 39 -11.56 11.23 -4.10
CA LEU A 39 -10.70 10.97 -2.94
C LEU A 39 -11.48 11.04 -1.62
N LYS A 40 -12.30 12.07 -1.42
CA LYS A 40 -13.13 12.21 -0.21
C LYS A 40 -14.13 11.06 -0.05
N ALA A 41 -14.71 10.60 -1.16
CA ALA A 41 -15.64 9.47 -1.15
C ALA A 41 -14.94 8.14 -0.81
N ALA A 42 -13.71 7.94 -1.29
CA ALA A 42 -12.95 6.70 -1.08
C ALA A 42 -12.13 6.67 0.22
N SER A 43 -11.84 7.81 0.83
CA SER A 43 -10.91 7.93 1.96
C SER A 43 -11.41 8.91 3.02
N LYS A 44 -11.61 8.38 4.24
CA LYS A 44 -12.00 9.20 5.39
C LYS A 44 -10.94 10.27 5.75
N PRO A 45 -9.64 9.96 5.82
CA PRO A 45 -8.61 10.99 6.03
C PRO A 45 -8.63 12.09 4.97
N PHE A 46 -8.76 11.78 3.68
CA PHE A 46 -8.91 12.82 2.65
C PHE A 46 -10.21 13.62 2.82
N SER A 47 -11.32 12.97 3.20
CA SER A 47 -12.58 13.66 3.54
C SER A 47 -12.41 14.69 4.66
N VAL A 48 -11.66 14.34 5.70
CA VAL A 48 -11.36 15.26 6.82
C VAL A 48 -10.42 16.38 6.36
N MET A 49 -9.27 16.05 5.76
CA MET A 49 -8.27 17.05 5.34
C MET A 49 -8.85 18.07 4.34
N LEU A 50 -9.72 17.63 3.43
CA LEU A 50 -10.34 18.48 2.41
C LEU A 50 -11.72 19.01 2.84
N GLY A 51 -12.07 18.81 4.12
CA GLY A 51 -13.31 19.30 4.72
C GLY A 51 -13.24 20.79 5.06
N PRO A 52 -14.40 21.43 5.32
CA PRO A 52 -14.47 22.86 5.59
C PRO A 52 -13.73 23.26 6.87
N ASP A 53 -13.51 22.36 7.83
CA ASP A 53 -12.85 22.71 9.09
C ASP A 53 -11.33 22.91 8.96
N TRP A 54 -10.76 22.55 7.80
CA TRP A 54 -9.33 22.58 7.54
C TRP A 54 -8.95 23.69 6.55
N LYS A 55 -7.70 24.18 6.65
CA LYS A 55 -7.20 25.28 5.80
C LYS A 55 -7.22 24.87 4.33
N GLU A 56 -6.91 23.62 4.08
CA GLU A 56 -6.87 22.96 2.78
C GLU A 56 -8.24 23.01 2.11
N GLY A 57 -9.33 22.71 2.85
CA GLY A 57 -10.70 22.80 2.35
C GLY A 57 -11.16 24.24 2.07
N HIS A 58 -10.80 25.20 2.92
CA HIS A 58 -11.10 26.63 2.71
C HIS A 58 -10.45 27.18 1.44
N ASN A 59 -9.21 26.78 1.16
CA ASN A 59 -8.46 27.24 -0.01
C ASN A 59 -9.09 26.76 -1.33
N MET A 60 -9.81 25.62 -1.32
CA MET A 60 -10.49 25.12 -2.52
C MET A 60 -11.63 26.00 -3.00
N HIS A 61 -12.30 26.73 -2.10
CA HIS A 61 -13.45 27.56 -2.46
C HIS A 61 -13.05 28.94 -3.01
N ASN A 62 -11.83 29.40 -2.70
CA ASN A 62 -11.40 30.78 -2.91
C ASN A 62 -10.36 30.95 -4.04
N GLN A 63 -10.04 29.90 -4.80
CA GLN A 63 -8.97 29.91 -5.80
C GLN A 63 -9.50 29.79 -7.24
N HIS A 64 -8.90 30.54 -8.16
CA HIS A 64 -9.05 30.36 -9.60
C HIS A 64 -8.08 29.27 -10.09
N GLY A 65 -8.41 28.00 -9.86
CA GLY A 65 -7.61 26.85 -10.29
C GLY A 65 -7.63 25.70 -9.29
N PRO A 66 -6.96 24.57 -9.61
CA PRO A 66 -6.89 23.44 -8.69
C PRO A 66 -6.02 23.78 -7.46
N SER A 67 -6.48 23.43 -6.27
CA SER A 67 -5.71 23.67 -5.05
C SER A 67 -4.58 22.67 -4.87
N GLU A 68 -3.52 23.06 -4.18
CA GLU A 68 -2.38 22.19 -3.90
C GLU A 68 -2.45 21.62 -2.47
N LEU A 69 -2.21 20.31 -2.32
CA LEU A 69 -2.09 19.61 -1.04
C LEU A 69 -0.70 18.96 -0.92
N PRO A 70 0.18 19.46 -0.04
CA PRO A 70 1.49 18.86 0.21
C PRO A 70 1.39 17.55 1.01
N LEU A 71 2.06 16.51 0.52
CA LEU A 71 2.17 15.17 1.12
C LEU A 71 3.64 14.71 1.06
N PRO A 72 4.56 15.39 1.78
CA PRO A 72 6.01 15.21 1.62
C PRO A 72 6.53 13.83 2.06
N ASP A 73 5.83 13.18 2.99
CA ASP A 73 6.23 11.91 3.59
C ASP A 73 5.65 10.69 2.84
N ASP A 74 4.84 10.93 1.80
CA ASP A 74 4.18 9.86 1.05
C ASP A 74 5.01 9.39 -0.14
N ASN A 75 4.90 8.09 -0.43
CA ASN A 75 5.49 7.49 -1.62
C ASN A 75 4.68 7.89 -2.85
N ASP A 76 5.31 8.61 -3.78
CA ASP A 76 4.67 9.19 -4.96
C ASP A 76 4.17 8.13 -5.95
N THR A 77 4.94 7.05 -6.14
CA THR A 77 4.59 5.95 -7.03
C THR A 77 3.39 5.16 -6.50
N ALA A 78 3.39 4.84 -5.21
CA ALA A 78 2.30 4.15 -4.54
C ALA A 78 1.02 5.01 -4.53
N LEU A 79 1.13 6.29 -4.17
CA LEU A 79 -0.03 7.18 -4.13
C LEU A 79 -0.59 7.45 -5.53
N LYS A 80 0.25 7.48 -6.57
CA LYS A 80 -0.20 7.53 -7.96
C LYS A 80 -1.06 6.32 -8.33
N ILE A 81 -0.65 5.10 -7.97
CA ILE A 81 -1.44 3.89 -8.24
C ILE A 81 -2.76 3.91 -7.48
N VAL A 82 -2.74 4.26 -6.18
CA VAL A 82 -3.95 4.41 -5.36
C VAL A 82 -4.92 5.41 -5.99
N CYS A 83 -4.42 6.58 -6.42
CA CYS A 83 -5.23 7.59 -7.08
C CYS A 83 -5.77 7.09 -8.43
N SER A 84 -4.97 6.41 -9.25
CA SER A 84 -5.44 5.81 -10.51
C SER A 84 -6.61 4.84 -10.29
N ILE A 85 -6.53 4.00 -9.26
CA ILE A 85 -7.63 3.06 -8.91
C ILE A 85 -8.88 3.82 -8.47
N ILE A 86 -8.76 4.80 -7.56
CA ILE A 86 -9.88 5.63 -7.09
C ILE A 86 -10.55 6.39 -8.25
N HIS A 87 -9.79 6.76 -9.27
CA HIS A 87 -10.27 7.47 -10.47
C HIS A 87 -10.66 6.53 -11.62
N HIS A 88 -10.78 5.23 -11.35
CA HIS A 88 -11.16 4.20 -12.33
C HIS A 88 -10.23 4.08 -13.55
N GLN A 89 -8.98 4.55 -13.44
CA GLN A 89 -7.95 4.38 -14.48
C GLN A 89 -7.23 3.04 -14.36
N ASN A 90 -8.01 1.96 -14.23
CA ASN A 90 -7.51 0.62 -13.99
C ASN A 90 -6.61 0.12 -15.15
N GLU A 91 -6.77 0.66 -16.36
CA GLU A 91 -5.92 0.36 -17.51
C GLU A 91 -4.47 0.81 -17.34
N LYS A 92 -4.21 1.76 -16.42
CA LYS A 92 -2.86 2.26 -16.10
C LYS A 92 -2.25 1.57 -14.89
N VAL A 93 -3.00 0.68 -14.23
CA VAL A 93 -2.58 -0.01 -13.01
C VAL A 93 -1.83 -1.28 -13.42
N PRO A 94 -0.56 -1.45 -13.00
CA PRO A 94 0.20 -2.66 -13.34
C PRO A 94 -0.46 -3.92 -12.77
N GLN A 95 -0.55 -4.97 -13.58
CA GLN A 95 -1.06 -6.28 -13.14
C GLN A 95 -0.05 -7.03 -12.27
N THR A 96 1.23 -6.77 -12.46
CA THR A 96 2.35 -7.35 -11.72
C THR A 96 3.18 -6.24 -11.10
N LEU A 97 3.61 -6.46 -9.86
CA LEU A 97 4.39 -5.51 -9.07
C LEU A 97 5.39 -6.28 -8.22
N ALA A 98 6.51 -5.64 -7.86
CA ALA A 98 7.42 -6.20 -6.88
C ALA A 98 6.76 -6.20 -5.49
N ALA A 99 7.16 -7.14 -4.62
CA ALA A 99 6.61 -7.24 -3.27
C ALA A 99 6.79 -5.95 -2.44
N SER A 100 7.89 -5.23 -2.65
CA SER A 100 8.14 -3.91 -2.05
C SER A 100 7.15 -2.85 -2.52
N ASP A 101 6.80 -2.82 -3.81
CA ASP A 101 5.83 -1.86 -4.35
C ASP A 101 4.43 -2.16 -3.83
N ILE A 102 4.08 -3.45 -3.73
CA ILE A 102 2.80 -3.90 -3.14
C ILE A 102 2.71 -3.45 -1.68
N LEU A 103 3.79 -3.59 -0.90
CA LEU A 103 3.84 -3.12 0.48
C LEU A 103 3.68 -1.60 0.57
N ALA A 104 4.39 -0.83 -0.26
CA ALA A 104 4.27 0.62 -0.29
C ALA A 104 2.83 1.07 -0.60
N ILE A 105 2.16 0.41 -1.56
CA ILE A 105 0.74 0.66 -1.87
C ILE A 105 -0.15 0.29 -0.67
N ALA A 106 0.12 -0.82 -0.01
CA ALA A 106 -0.65 -1.26 1.16
C ALA A 106 -0.54 -0.26 2.33
N VAL A 107 0.66 0.29 2.56
CA VAL A 107 0.92 1.33 3.57
C VAL A 107 0.10 2.59 3.27
N VAL A 108 0.13 3.06 2.02
CA VAL A 108 -0.69 4.21 1.59
C VAL A 108 -2.19 3.92 1.75
N ALA A 109 -2.63 2.73 1.34
CA ALA A 109 -4.04 2.35 1.40
C ALA A 109 -4.57 2.27 2.84
N ASP A 110 -3.79 1.74 3.78
CA ASP A 110 -4.15 1.71 5.21
C ASP A 110 -4.07 3.11 5.84
N LYS A 111 -3.00 3.88 5.56
CA LYS A 111 -2.84 5.28 6.02
C LYS A 111 -4.05 6.14 5.67
N TYR A 112 -4.53 6.03 4.43
CA TYR A 112 -5.68 6.78 3.93
C TYR A 112 -7.00 6.03 4.06
N LEU A 113 -7.03 4.87 4.74
CA LEU A 113 -8.23 4.05 4.95
C LEU A 113 -9.05 3.81 3.67
N CYS A 114 -8.37 3.59 2.54
CA CYS A 114 -8.98 3.36 1.22
C CYS A 114 -8.76 1.92 0.70
N THR A 115 -8.41 0.98 1.58
CA THR A 115 -8.19 -0.44 1.24
C THR A 115 -9.37 -1.07 0.48
N ASN A 116 -10.62 -0.66 0.77
CA ASN A 116 -11.79 -1.15 0.06
C ASN A 116 -11.78 -0.79 -1.45
N ALA A 117 -11.28 0.39 -1.82
CA ALA A 117 -11.15 0.79 -3.22
C ALA A 117 -10.13 -0.09 -3.96
N LEU A 118 -9.12 -0.59 -3.25
CA LEU A 118 -8.05 -1.43 -3.78
C LEU A 118 -8.33 -2.93 -3.71
N LYS A 119 -9.49 -3.35 -3.19
CA LYS A 119 -9.80 -4.76 -2.89
C LYS A 119 -9.41 -5.71 -4.03
N PHE A 120 -9.94 -5.49 -5.24
CA PHE A 120 -9.70 -6.39 -6.37
C PHE A 120 -8.26 -6.32 -6.90
N ALA A 121 -7.66 -5.12 -6.96
CA ALA A 121 -6.27 -4.97 -7.39
C ALA A 121 -5.31 -5.70 -6.43
N SER A 122 -5.54 -5.56 -5.11
CA SER A 122 -4.75 -6.24 -4.09
C SER A 122 -4.89 -7.77 -4.17
N GLU A 123 -6.09 -8.30 -4.45
CA GLU A 123 -6.29 -9.73 -4.67
C GLU A 123 -5.52 -10.26 -5.87
N THR A 124 -5.30 -9.45 -6.91
CA THR A 124 -4.46 -9.82 -8.05
C THR A 124 -2.99 -9.84 -7.67
N TRP A 125 -2.49 -8.79 -7.02
CA TRP A 125 -1.07 -8.66 -6.69
C TRP A 125 -0.59 -9.68 -5.64
N LEU A 126 -1.45 -10.04 -4.70
CA LEU A 126 -1.13 -10.97 -3.61
C LEU A 126 -1.11 -12.46 -4.04
N ARG A 127 -1.46 -12.79 -5.29
CA ARG A 127 -1.43 -14.16 -5.83
C ARG A 127 -0.03 -14.63 -6.27
N THR A 128 1.02 -13.94 -5.85
CA THR A 128 2.41 -14.21 -6.25
C THR A 128 3.02 -15.34 -5.41
N PHE A 129 2.78 -16.58 -5.81
CA PHE A 129 3.34 -17.79 -5.21
C PHE A 129 4.74 -18.13 -5.77
N GLY A 130 5.61 -18.76 -4.97
CA GLY A 130 6.97 -19.11 -5.36
C GLY A 130 7.98 -17.95 -5.24
N SER A 131 7.69 -16.98 -4.38
CA SER A 131 8.58 -15.86 -4.10
C SER A 131 9.61 -16.24 -3.03
N GLU A 132 10.81 -15.66 -3.09
CA GLU A 132 11.82 -15.79 -2.02
C GLU A 132 11.23 -15.45 -0.63
N PRO A 133 11.71 -16.06 0.47
CA PRO A 133 11.15 -15.86 1.82
C PRO A 133 10.98 -14.40 2.25
N TYR A 134 11.92 -13.52 1.85
CA TYR A 134 11.84 -12.09 2.11
C TYR A 134 10.60 -11.45 1.44
N ASN A 135 10.35 -11.76 0.18
CA ASN A 135 9.18 -11.28 -0.55
C ASN A 135 7.88 -11.83 0.06
N LEU A 136 7.87 -13.09 0.51
CA LEU A 136 6.73 -13.66 1.23
C LEU A 136 6.43 -12.91 2.55
N MET A 137 7.46 -12.40 3.24
CA MET A 137 7.26 -11.56 4.43
C MET A 137 6.64 -10.19 4.08
N LEU A 138 7.13 -9.54 3.02
CA LEU A 138 6.55 -8.28 2.52
C LEU A 138 5.09 -8.47 2.07
N LEU A 139 4.79 -9.56 1.34
CA LEU A 139 3.44 -9.90 0.90
C LEU A 139 2.53 -10.27 2.08
N THR A 140 3.05 -10.95 3.11
CA THR A 140 2.32 -11.21 4.37
C THR A 140 1.91 -9.90 5.04
N THR A 141 2.86 -8.96 5.14
CA THR A 141 2.64 -7.63 5.73
C THR A 141 1.64 -6.81 4.90
N SER A 142 1.74 -6.90 3.57
CA SER A 142 0.81 -6.27 2.63
C SER A 142 -0.62 -6.83 2.80
N ALA A 143 -0.77 -8.16 2.86
CA ALA A 143 -2.06 -8.81 3.05
C ALA A 143 -2.69 -8.43 4.40
N TYR A 144 -1.87 -8.25 5.45
CA TYR A 144 -2.31 -7.75 6.75
C TYR A 144 -2.89 -6.32 6.64
N LEU A 145 -2.17 -5.39 6.01
CA LEU A 145 -2.61 -4.01 5.80
C LEU A 145 -3.87 -3.91 4.92
N PHE A 146 -3.93 -4.70 3.84
CA PHE A 146 -5.13 -4.77 2.98
C PHE A 146 -6.33 -5.45 3.65
N ARG A 147 -6.16 -6.07 4.83
CA ARG A 147 -7.19 -6.84 5.54
C ARG A 147 -7.69 -8.03 4.70
N ASN A 148 -6.80 -8.60 3.88
CA ASN A 148 -7.08 -9.75 3.05
C ASN A 148 -6.73 -11.05 3.78
N ALA A 149 -7.68 -11.55 4.57
CA ALA A 149 -7.47 -12.73 5.42
C ALA A 149 -7.12 -14.00 4.62
N GLN A 150 -7.69 -14.15 3.41
CA GLN A 150 -7.42 -15.29 2.55
C GLN A 150 -5.97 -15.27 2.07
N ALA A 151 -5.53 -14.17 1.45
CA ALA A 151 -4.16 -14.02 0.97
C ALA A 151 -3.16 -14.15 2.14
N PHE A 152 -3.46 -13.52 3.29
CA PHE A 152 -2.63 -13.63 4.48
C PHE A 152 -2.45 -15.09 4.92
N SER A 153 -3.53 -15.87 4.95
CA SER A 153 -3.49 -17.30 5.30
C SER A 153 -2.67 -18.11 4.30
N GLU A 154 -2.85 -17.87 2.99
CA GLU A 154 -2.17 -18.60 1.93
C GLU A 154 -0.66 -18.30 1.89
N ILE A 155 -0.28 -17.01 1.96
CA ILE A 155 1.12 -16.56 1.93
C ILE A 155 1.86 -17.01 3.20
N THR A 156 1.26 -16.86 4.39
CA THR A 156 1.90 -17.32 5.63
C THR A 156 2.05 -18.84 5.67
N ARG A 157 1.16 -19.60 5.02
CA ARG A 157 1.33 -21.04 4.86
C ARG A 157 2.54 -21.35 3.99
N ALA A 158 2.71 -20.69 2.85
CA ALA A 158 3.89 -20.85 1.99
C ALA A 158 5.17 -20.53 2.77
N LEU A 159 5.19 -19.39 3.47
CA LEU A 159 6.34 -18.96 4.27
C LEU A 159 6.70 -19.97 5.39
N VAL A 160 5.72 -20.59 6.04
CA VAL A 160 5.94 -21.64 7.06
C VAL A 160 6.49 -22.93 6.47
N LEU A 161 6.15 -23.24 5.22
CA LEU A 161 6.58 -24.47 4.54
C LEU A 161 7.96 -24.32 3.89
N GLU A 162 8.26 -23.14 3.34
CA GLU A 162 9.43 -22.91 2.50
C GLU A 162 10.61 -22.32 3.26
N TYR A 163 10.38 -21.59 4.37
CA TYR A 163 11.44 -20.93 5.11
C TYR A 163 11.74 -21.62 6.44
N ASP A 164 12.99 -22.05 6.59
CA ASP A 164 13.47 -22.74 7.78
C ASP A 164 14.30 -21.86 8.75
N GLY A 165 14.62 -20.63 8.35
CA GLY A 165 15.38 -19.69 9.15
C GLY A 165 14.56 -18.94 10.22
N SER A 166 15.22 -17.97 10.85
CA SER A 166 14.57 -17.09 11.83
C SER A 166 13.73 -16.03 11.12
N TYR A 167 12.48 -15.84 11.54
CA TYR A 167 11.62 -14.77 11.01
C TYR A 167 12.14 -13.36 11.34
N LEU A 168 12.98 -13.23 12.37
CA LEU A 168 13.70 -11.98 12.65
C LEU A 168 14.63 -11.58 11.50
N ALA A 169 15.21 -12.54 10.78
CA ALA A 169 16.08 -12.23 9.64
C ALA A 169 15.29 -11.71 8.41
N LEU A 170 13.97 -11.90 8.40
CA LEU A 170 13.07 -11.35 7.37
C LEU A 170 12.39 -10.05 7.85
N SER A 171 12.67 -9.63 9.07
CA SER A 171 12.05 -8.49 9.75
C SER A 171 12.88 -7.25 9.46
N THR A 172 12.30 -6.28 8.74
CA THR A 172 12.88 -4.95 8.57
C THR A 172 12.18 -3.97 9.51
N ASP A 173 12.80 -2.82 9.79
CA ASP A 173 12.18 -1.77 10.61
C ASP A 173 10.77 -1.39 10.13
N GLU A 174 10.57 -1.34 8.81
CA GLU A 174 9.27 -1.09 8.18
C GLU A 174 8.27 -2.20 8.54
N VAL A 175 8.63 -3.47 8.36
CA VAL A 175 7.76 -4.61 8.67
C VAL A 175 7.45 -4.67 10.17
N GLU A 176 8.42 -4.41 11.05
CA GLU A 176 8.23 -4.40 12.51
C GLU A 176 7.29 -3.30 12.98
N SER A 177 7.36 -2.13 12.34
CA SER A 177 6.47 -1.01 12.65
C SER A 177 5.01 -1.31 12.30
N ILE A 178 4.77 -2.18 11.31
CA ILE A 178 3.43 -2.52 10.79
C ILE A 178 2.86 -3.76 11.47
N MET A 179 3.64 -4.84 11.54
CA MET A 179 3.17 -6.13 12.01
C MET A 179 3.37 -6.30 13.52
N PRO A 180 2.30 -6.51 14.30
CA PRO A 180 2.44 -6.77 15.73
C PRO A 180 3.32 -8.00 16.01
N TRP A 181 4.21 -7.93 17.00
CA TRP A 181 5.11 -9.02 17.40
C TRP A 181 4.42 -10.38 17.63
N ARG A 182 3.14 -10.36 18.05
CA ARG A 182 2.30 -11.57 18.19
C ARG A 182 2.17 -12.36 16.89
N ILE A 183 2.24 -11.71 15.71
CA ILE A 183 2.16 -12.37 14.40
C ILE A 183 3.43 -13.18 14.14
N PHE A 184 4.62 -12.60 14.36
CA PHE A 184 5.89 -13.31 14.28
C PHE A 184 5.93 -14.52 15.24
N CYS A 185 5.46 -14.34 16.48
CA CYS A 185 5.33 -15.44 17.44
C CYS A 185 4.41 -16.56 16.92
N LYS A 186 3.28 -16.22 16.29
CA LYS A 186 2.35 -17.19 15.71
C LYS A 186 2.98 -17.96 14.54
N LEU A 187 3.74 -17.29 13.67
CA LEU A 187 4.47 -17.90 12.57
C LEU A 187 5.51 -18.90 13.10
N ALA A 188 6.41 -18.46 13.98
CA ALA A 188 7.43 -19.32 14.60
C ALA A 188 6.85 -20.59 15.25
N ARG A 189 5.75 -20.45 16.01
CA ARG A 189 5.06 -21.58 16.63
C ARG A 189 4.42 -22.52 15.62
N ARG A 190 4.03 -22.05 14.43
CA ARG A 190 3.44 -22.88 13.39
C ARG A 190 4.51 -23.67 12.67
N THR A 191 5.64 -23.05 12.34
CA THR A 191 6.80 -23.71 11.74
C THR A 191 7.34 -24.82 12.61
N GLU A 192 7.48 -24.57 13.91
CA GLU A 192 7.90 -25.58 14.87
C GLU A 192 6.93 -26.78 14.94
N ARG A 193 5.62 -26.51 14.85
CA ARG A 193 4.60 -27.58 14.80
C ARG A 193 4.72 -28.39 13.52
N VAL A 194 4.81 -27.73 12.36
CA VAL A 194 4.94 -28.39 11.06
C VAL A 194 6.16 -29.31 11.02
N ARG A 195 7.30 -28.84 11.54
CA ARG A 195 8.53 -29.65 11.65
C ARG A 195 8.34 -30.89 12.52
N LYS A 196 7.60 -30.77 13.63
CA LYS A 196 7.34 -31.89 14.55
C LYS A 196 6.33 -32.90 14.02
N THR A 197 5.34 -32.48 13.23
CA THR A 197 4.22 -33.36 12.83
C THR A 197 4.29 -33.88 11.40
N GLY A 198 5.14 -33.34 10.53
CA GLY A 198 5.29 -33.79 9.14
C GLY A 198 4.06 -33.60 8.23
N SER A 199 2.96 -33.03 8.73
CA SER A 199 1.75 -32.71 7.95
C SER A 199 0.96 -31.54 8.57
N ILE A 200 0.30 -30.74 7.73
CA ILE A 200 -0.69 -29.72 8.12
C ILE A 200 -2.08 -30.31 7.88
N THR A 201 -2.88 -30.51 8.93
CA THR A 201 -4.31 -30.80 8.77
C THR A 201 -5.13 -29.51 8.67
N ASP A 202 -6.12 -29.53 7.78
CA ASP A 202 -6.98 -28.41 7.34
C ASP A 202 -7.83 -27.77 8.46
N SER A 203 -7.95 -28.45 9.60
CA SER A 203 -8.68 -27.98 10.79
C SER A 203 -8.05 -26.77 11.49
N HIS A 204 -6.82 -26.39 11.14
CA HIS A 204 -6.07 -25.29 11.76
C HIS A 204 -6.32 -23.91 11.13
N ILE A 205 -7.17 -23.82 10.10
CA ILE A 205 -7.41 -22.61 9.31
C ILE A 205 -8.33 -21.59 10.02
N ARG A 206 -9.17 -22.02 10.97
CA ARG A 206 -10.22 -21.19 11.58
C ARG A 206 -9.83 -20.44 12.88
N ARG A 207 -8.59 -19.93 13.02
CA ARG A 207 -8.19 -19.17 14.22
C ARG A 207 -7.59 -17.78 13.92
N TRP A 208 -8.05 -17.19 12.81
CA TRP A 208 -7.70 -15.83 12.41
C TRP A 208 -8.84 -14.82 12.63
N ASP A 209 -9.95 -15.24 13.22
CA ASP A 209 -10.99 -14.36 13.76
C ASP A 209 -10.58 -13.81 15.14
#